data_AF-A0A6C0DLN8-F1
#
_entry.id   AF-A0A6C0DLN8-F1
#
_cell.length_a   1.000
_cell.length_b   1.000
_cell.length_c   1.000
_cell.angle_alpha   90.00
_cell.angle_beta   90.00
_cell.angle_gamma   90.00
#
_symmetry.space_group_name_H-M   'P 1'
#
loop_
_entity.id
_entity.type
_entity.pdbx_description
1 polymer ?
#
loop_
_entity_poly.entity_id
_entity_poly.type
_entity_poly.pdbx_seq_one_letter_code
_entity_poly.pdbx_strand_id
1 'polypeptide(L)'
;MEATSMPSFSIGIKTRNKKKSKSKSKKYAPVLNLLQPDVFKIYSGHRWKIPEGIQVSNSVKSKFSMLATLQNFKEVREKITENIKNMKFNFYYSTETPWKAPQSVISHITSYYAKQENEWNKVRAIYFRIFKLRKLILPLIFNWQVRKCLKNCKNIEDPVTLEVPKNPVIIIDFIKRMSFVYDANTLKKTIENRLLLSDYMFPEPRAPVNLLTNEPFTLGQFISVVEQCKKYGYVSWLMDGYKGLNADIQLFSFHNKQKLKIEAIKTFFKRDPVYLREVVIDYFNLEADNYDLPILQKHRFINTYDTNPDRLIIHKWIGLTREYYIAKELNEPKLLMGVSDKIEDILNVIYKQFMFTFER
;
A
#
# COMPACT_ATOMS: atom_id res chain seq x y z
N MET A 1 -66.07 -25.97 -8.09
CA MET A 1 -66.04 -26.15 -6.62
C MET A 1 -64.63 -26.53 -6.25
N GLU A 2 -63.81 -25.56 -5.89
CA GLU A 2 -62.59 -25.75 -5.10
C GLU A 2 -62.25 -24.37 -4.54
N ALA A 3 -62.32 -24.29 -3.21
CA ALA A 3 -62.37 -23.05 -2.47
C ALA A 3 -60.96 -22.58 -2.08
N THR A 4 -60.77 -21.28 -2.27
CA THR A 4 -59.76 -20.38 -1.75
C THR A 4 -59.34 -20.60 -0.29
N SER A 5 -58.05 -20.46 0.00
CA SER A 5 -57.59 -19.98 1.31
C SER A 5 -56.46 -18.96 1.17
N MET A 6 -56.69 -17.79 1.76
CA MET A 6 -55.75 -16.67 1.86
C MET A 6 -54.86 -16.83 3.10
N PRO A 7 -53.63 -16.29 3.11
CA PRO A 7 -52.81 -16.21 4.30
C PRO A 7 -53.23 -15.02 5.18
N SER A 8 -53.36 -15.31 6.48
CA SER A 8 -53.75 -14.39 7.55
C SER A 8 -52.59 -13.49 7.99
N PHE A 9 -52.87 -12.18 8.09
CA PHE A 9 -52.00 -11.19 8.73
C PHE A 9 -52.15 -11.28 10.24
N SER A 10 -51.05 -11.56 10.95
CA SER A 10 -50.97 -11.47 12.41
C SER A 10 -50.42 -10.11 12.84
N ILE A 11 -51.25 -9.36 13.57
CA ILE A 11 -50.90 -8.07 14.19
C ILE A 11 -50.09 -8.34 15.45
N GLY A 12 -48.78 -8.10 15.38
CA GLY A 12 -47.87 -8.16 16.52
C GLY A 12 -47.95 -6.90 17.39
N ILE A 13 -48.58 -7.03 18.56
CA ILE A 13 -48.63 -6.01 19.62
C ILE A 13 -47.21 -5.82 20.18
N LYS A 14 -46.58 -4.66 19.92
CA LYS A 14 -45.30 -4.26 20.53
C LYS A 14 -45.53 -3.73 21.95
N THR A 15 -45.19 -4.55 22.94
CA THR A 15 -45.10 -4.13 24.34
C THR A 15 -43.85 -3.24 24.55
N ARG A 16 -44.07 -2.02 25.07
CA ARG A 16 -43.03 -1.07 25.50
C ARG A 16 -42.32 -1.60 26.74
N ASN A 17 -41.11 -2.12 26.58
CA ASN A 17 -40.20 -2.40 27.70
C ASN A 17 -39.45 -1.12 28.12
N LYS A 18 -39.79 -0.61 29.30
CA LYS A 18 -39.07 0.46 30.02
C LYS A 18 -37.62 -0.01 30.32
N LYS A 19 -36.64 0.63 29.68
CA LYS A 19 -35.22 0.48 30.05
C LYS A 19 -34.95 1.17 31.38
N LYS A 20 -34.80 0.38 32.44
CA LYS A 20 -34.21 0.81 33.72
C LYS A 20 -32.73 1.17 33.49
N SER A 21 -32.36 2.41 33.82
CA SER A 21 -30.99 2.89 33.86
C SER A 21 -30.22 2.15 34.95
N LYS A 22 -29.32 1.23 34.57
CA LYS A 22 -28.32 0.66 35.48
C LYS A 22 -27.12 1.61 35.52
N SER A 23 -26.88 2.17 36.70
CA SER A 23 -25.69 2.94 37.06
C SER A 23 -24.44 2.09 36.80
N LYS A 24 -23.51 2.64 36.02
CA LYS A 24 -22.19 2.04 35.78
C LYS A 24 -21.32 2.28 37.00
N SER A 25 -21.27 1.32 37.93
CA SER A 25 -20.19 1.26 38.90
C SER A 25 -18.91 0.85 38.17
N LYS A 26 -17.92 1.76 38.15
CA LYS A 26 -16.55 1.48 37.71
C LYS A 26 -15.94 0.48 38.70
N LYS A 27 -16.08 -0.82 38.43
CA LYS A 27 -15.25 -1.85 39.06
C LYS A 27 -13.86 -1.76 38.43
N TYR A 28 -12.90 -1.30 39.23
CA TYR A 28 -11.49 -1.48 38.94
C TYR A 28 -11.22 -2.99 38.87
N ALA A 29 -10.89 -3.48 37.68
CA ALA A 29 -10.34 -4.82 37.53
C ALA A 29 -8.96 -4.84 38.20
N PRO A 30 -8.60 -5.88 38.98
CA PRO A 30 -7.29 -5.98 39.58
C PRO A 30 -6.26 -6.14 38.46
N VAL A 31 -5.29 -5.24 38.45
CA VAL A 31 -4.09 -5.28 37.61
C VAL A 31 -3.23 -6.45 38.10
N LEU A 32 -3.57 -7.67 37.66
CA LEU A 32 -2.84 -8.90 37.99
C LEU A 32 -2.26 -9.56 36.74
N ASN A 33 -1.97 -8.78 35.70
CA ASN A 33 -1.38 -9.25 34.43
C ASN A 33 0.03 -8.71 34.17
N LEU A 34 0.72 -8.14 35.17
CA LEU A 34 1.99 -7.44 34.94
C LEU A 34 3.28 -8.30 35.03
N LEU A 35 3.18 -9.61 35.23
CA LEU A 35 4.34 -10.50 35.20
C LEU A 35 3.95 -11.84 34.59
N GLN A 36 3.58 -11.87 33.30
CA GLN A 36 3.78 -13.11 32.57
C GLN A 36 5.29 -13.31 32.44
N PRO A 37 5.86 -14.44 32.91
CA PRO A 37 7.27 -14.71 32.71
C PRO A 37 7.54 -14.64 31.21
N ASP A 38 8.52 -13.82 30.81
CA ASP A 38 8.95 -13.69 29.42
C ASP A 38 9.19 -15.11 28.89
N VAL A 39 8.27 -15.59 28.05
CA VAL A 39 8.40 -16.90 27.43
C VAL A 39 9.68 -16.82 26.60
N PHE A 40 10.72 -17.52 27.05
CA PHE A 40 12.02 -17.53 26.39
C PHE A 40 11.83 -18.04 24.95
N LYS A 41 11.76 -17.11 24.00
CA LYS A 41 11.67 -17.44 22.57
C LYS A 41 13.05 -17.88 22.12
N ILE A 42 13.24 -19.18 21.96
CA ILE A 42 14.46 -19.75 21.38
C ILE A 42 14.69 -19.08 20.02
N TYR A 43 15.81 -18.37 19.86
CA TYR A 43 16.17 -17.75 18.59
C TYR A 43 16.38 -18.83 17.52
N SER A 44 15.45 -18.87 16.56
CA SER A 44 15.42 -19.76 15.39
C SER A 44 16.06 -19.14 14.14
N GLY A 45 16.61 -17.92 14.24
CA GLY A 45 17.22 -17.23 13.11
C GLY A 45 18.56 -17.85 12.69
N HIS A 46 19.08 -17.37 11.55
CA HIS A 46 20.34 -17.85 11.01
C HIS A 46 21.49 -17.55 11.97
N ARG A 47 22.32 -18.57 12.24
CA ARG A 47 23.52 -18.45 13.08
C ARG A 47 24.76 -18.56 12.22
N TRP A 48 25.70 -17.64 12.40
CA TRP A 48 27.01 -17.75 11.79
C TRP A 48 27.76 -18.96 12.34
N LYS A 49 28.52 -19.64 11.49
CA LYS A 49 29.42 -20.73 11.88
C LYS A 49 30.84 -20.37 11.46
N ILE A 50 31.81 -20.81 12.25
CA ILE A 50 33.22 -20.75 11.86
C ILE A 50 33.42 -21.81 10.75
N PRO A 51 33.99 -21.45 9.59
CA PRO A 51 34.33 -22.42 8.56
C PRO A 51 35.24 -23.52 9.13
N GLU A 52 34.94 -24.79 8.80
CA GLU A 52 35.63 -25.96 9.37
C GLU A 52 37.14 -25.96 9.14
N GLY A 53 37.60 -25.34 8.04
CA GLY A 53 39.03 -25.20 7.74
C GLY A 53 39.78 -24.19 8.62
N ILE A 54 39.10 -23.41 9.46
CA ILE A 54 39.75 -22.46 10.38
C ILE A 54 39.85 -23.10 11.77
N GLN A 55 41.04 -23.62 12.09
CA GLN A 55 41.31 -24.14 13.43
C GLN A 55 41.47 -22.99 14.43
N VAL A 56 40.66 -23.02 15.49
CA VAL A 56 40.68 -22.04 16.59
C VAL A 56 40.47 -22.73 17.93
N SER A 57 40.93 -22.09 19.00
CA SER A 57 40.74 -22.57 20.37
C SER A 57 39.25 -22.61 20.77
N ASN A 58 38.90 -23.47 21.72
CA ASN A 58 37.53 -23.57 22.24
C ASN A 58 37.01 -22.24 22.83
N SER A 59 37.91 -21.43 23.43
CA SER A 59 37.59 -20.06 23.89
C SER A 59 37.11 -19.17 22.74
N VAL A 60 37.84 -19.16 21.62
CA VAL A 60 37.46 -18.39 20.41
C VAL A 60 36.15 -18.91 19.81
N LYS A 61 35.92 -20.23 19.79
CA LYS A 61 34.63 -20.82 19.32
C LYS A 61 33.46 -20.35 20.19
N SER A 62 33.62 -20.40 21.52
CA SER A 62 32.60 -19.94 22.46
C SER A 62 32.29 -18.45 22.27
N LYS A 63 33.32 -17.60 22.24
CA LYS A 63 33.19 -16.15 21.98
C LYS A 63 32.53 -15.83 20.63
N PHE A 64 32.88 -16.58 19.58
CA PHE A 64 32.25 -16.43 18.28
C PHE A 64 30.76 -16.80 18.33
N SER A 65 30.42 -17.91 18.98
CA SER A 65 29.04 -18.40 19.11
C SER A 65 28.12 -17.42 19.86
N MET A 66 28.67 -16.69 20.84
CA MET A 66 27.97 -15.64 21.58
C MET A 66 27.48 -14.49 20.67
N LEU A 67 28.20 -14.24 19.57
CA LEU A 67 27.88 -13.17 18.61
C LEU A 67 27.17 -13.67 17.35
N ALA A 68 26.91 -14.97 17.25
CA ALA A 68 26.45 -15.62 16.01
C ALA A 68 25.06 -15.19 15.55
N THR A 69 24.30 -14.51 16.40
CA THR A 69 22.97 -13.98 16.11
C THR A 69 22.99 -12.56 15.52
N LEU A 70 24.11 -11.85 15.60
CA LEU A 70 24.23 -10.49 15.10
C LEU A 70 24.26 -10.46 13.56
N GLN A 71 23.55 -9.50 12.97
CA GLN A 71 23.30 -9.51 11.53
C GLN A 71 24.29 -8.65 10.75
N ASN A 72 24.94 -7.68 11.39
CA ASN A 72 25.90 -6.80 10.74
C ASN A 72 27.25 -6.72 11.48
N PHE A 73 28.30 -6.34 10.73
CA PHE A 73 29.65 -6.25 11.27
C PHE A 73 29.83 -5.10 12.27
N LYS A 74 29.01 -4.04 12.16
CA LYS A 74 29.07 -2.87 13.05
C LYS A 74 28.67 -3.28 14.48
N GLU A 75 27.54 -3.96 14.63
CA GLU A 75 27.06 -4.56 15.89
C GLU A 75 28.08 -5.51 16.48
N VAL A 76 28.65 -6.42 15.67
CA VAL A 76 29.69 -7.35 16.11
C VAL A 76 30.89 -6.59 16.65
N ARG A 77 31.36 -5.56 15.93
CA ARG A 77 32.49 -4.73 16.35
C ARG A 77 32.20 -3.99 17.66
N GLU A 78 31.02 -3.39 17.77
CA GLU A 78 30.58 -2.67 18.97
C GLU A 78 30.49 -3.62 20.17
N LYS A 79 29.86 -4.80 20.02
CA LYS A 79 29.73 -5.79 21.09
C LYS A 79 31.08 -6.38 21.52
N ILE A 80 32.00 -6.60 20.59
CA ILE A 80 33.38 -7.01 20.93
C ILE A 80 34.07 -5.91 21.75
N THR A 81 33.91 -4.65 21.35
CA THR A 81 34.50 -3.50 22.06
C THR A 81 33.92 -3.38 23.48
N GLU A 82 32.62 -3.56 23.63
CA GLU A 82 31.92 -3.59 24.92
C GLU A 82 32.41 -4.74 25.80
N ASN A 83 32.51 -5.96 25.27
CA ASN A 83 33.02 -7.12 26.00
C ASN A 83 34.47 -6.92 26.47
N ILE A 84 35.33 -6.34 25.62
CA ILE A 84 36.71 -6.03 26.01
C ILE A 84 36.74 -4.99 27.14
N LYS A 85 35.89 -3.96 27.07
CA LYS A 85 35.78 -2.94 28.14
C LYS A 85 35.27 -3.55 29.45
N ASN A 86 34.23 -4.38 29.40
CA ASN A 86 33.61 -4.99 30.58
C ASN A 86 34.51 -6.02 31.27
N MET A 87 35.47 -6.61 30.53
CA MET A 87 36.47 -7.51 31.11
C MET A 87 37.54 -6.77 31.92
N LYS A 88 37.72 -5.45 31.72
CA LYS A 88 38.73 -4.68 32.47
C LYS A 88 38.27 -4.52 33.91
N PHE A 89 38.92 -5.25 34.82
CA PHE A 89 38.86 -5.01 36.24
C PHE A 89 39.35 -3.59 36.53
N ASN A 90 38.44 -2.75 36.99
CA ASN A 90 38.77 -1.47 37.59
C ASN A 90 39.11 -1.74 39.06
N PHE A 91 40.38 -1.61 39.41
CA PHE A 91 40.77 -1.53 40.81
C PHE A 91 40.33 -0.16 41.32
N TYR A 92 39.18 -0.10 41.99
CA TYR A 92 38.79 1.10 42.71
C TYR A 92 39.78 1.30 43.84
N TYR A 93 40.60 2.35 43.72
CA TYR A 93 41.48 2.77 44.80
C TYR A 93 40.64 3.35 45.92
N SER A 94 40.64 2.71 47.10
CA SER A 94 40.19 3.39 48.31
C SER A 94 41.19 4.49 48.63
N THR A 95 40.72 5.67 49.01
CA THR A 95 41.51 6.90 49.15
C THR A 95 42.55 6.85 50.26
N GLU A 96 42.50 5.85 51.15
CA GLU A 96 43.25 5.90 52.41
C GLU A 96 44.60 5.17 52.38
N THR A 97 44.84 4.22 51.47
CA THR A 97 46.18 3.75 51.08
C THR A 97 46.11 3.00 49.74
N PRO A 98 46.84 3.42 48.68
CA PRO A 98 46.82 2.69 47.43
C PRO A 98 47.55 1.36 47.64
N TRP A 99 46.79 0.27 47.76
CA TRP A 99 47.36 -1.07 47.72
C TRP A 99 48.11 -1.25 46.41
N LYS A 100 49.45 -1.35 46.49
CA LYS A 100 50.30 -1.68 45.35
C LYS A 100 50.31 -3.19 45.21
N ALA A 101 49.56 -3.69 44.23
CA ALA A 101 49.57 -5.10 43.88
C ALA A 101 51.02 -5.58 43.61
N PRO A 102 51.41 -6.79 44.05
CA PRO A 102 52.70 -7.36 43.70
C PRO A 102 52.91 -7.40 42.18
N GLN A 103 54.14 -7.18 41.73
CA GLN A 103 54.46 -7.12 40.29
C GLN A 103 54.07 -8.40 39.54
N SER A 104 54.15 -9.56 40.20
CA SER A 104 53.70 -10.84 39.66
C SER A 104 52.19 -10.90 39.39
N VAL A 105 51.39 -10.26 40.23
CA VAL A 105 49.93 -10.17 40.05
C VAL A 105 49.61 -9.24 38.87
N ILE A 106 50.30 -8.09 38.79
CA ILE A 106 50.14 -7.14 37.69
C ILE A 106 50.51 -7.79 36.35
N SER A 107 51.63 -8.53 36.28
CA SER A 107 52.05 -9.20 35.05
C SER A 107 51.10 -10.33 34.64
N HIS A 108 50.57 -11.10 35.60
CA HIS A 108 49.57 -12.12 35.34
C HIS A 108 48.27 -11.53 34.79
N ILE A 109 47.77 -10.45 35.39
CA ILE A 109 46.58 -9.73 34.91
C ILE A 109 46.81 -9.17 33.50
N THR A 110 47.98 -8.56 33.28
CA THR A 110 48.33 -7.97 31.97
C THR A 110 48.40 -9.04 30.88
N SER A 111 49.02 -10.18 31.17
CA SER A 111 49.11 -11.30 30.21
C SER A 111 47.73 -11.93 29.94
N TYR A 112 46.86 -12.02 30.96
CA TYR A 112 45.48 -12.45 30.80
C TYR A 112 44.71 -11.51 29.85
N TYR A 113 44.79 -10.18 30.03
CA TYR A 113 44.12 -9.24 29.13
C TYR A 113 44.65 -9.29 27.70
N ALA A 114 45.97 -9.34 27.53
CA ALA A 114 46.57 -9.48 26.21
C ALA A 114 46.07 -10.75 25.50
N LYS A 115 45.91 -11.86 26.23
CA LYS A 115 45.32 -13.10 25.69
C LYS A 115 43.85 -12.91 25.30
N GLN A 116 43.03 -12.31 26.18
CA GLN A 116 41.60 -12.08 25.90
C GLN A 116 41.39 -11.18 24.69
N GLU A 117 42.17 -10.10 24.59
CA GLU A 117 42.15 -9.15 23.47
C GLU A 117 42.57 -9.82 22.16
N ASN A 118 43.66 -10.60 22.18
CA ASN A 118 44.09 -11.37 21.01
C ASN A 118 43.02 -12.36 20.53
N GLU A 119 42.33 -13.05 21.45
CA GLU A 119 41.23 -13.94 21.10
C GLU A 119 40.03 -13.19 20.51
N TRP A 120 39.63 -12.05 21.08
CA TRP A 120 38.56 -11.22 20.52
C TRP A 120 38.92 -10.62 19.17
N ASN A 121 40.18 -10.23 18.97
CA ASN A 121 40.70 -9.80 17.67
C ASN A 121 40.66 -10.93 16.64
N LYS A 122 40.94 -12.18 17.04
CA LYS A 122 40.73 -13.37 16.18
C LYS A 122 39.25 -13.54 15.81
N VAL A 123 38.32 -13.45 16.78
CA VAL A 123 36.87 -13.51 16.51
C VAL A 123 36.45 -12.42 15.53
N ARG A 124 36.91 -11.18 15.74
CA ARG A 124 36.65 -10.05 14.86
C ARG A 124 37.15 -10.29 13.44
N ALA A 125 38.37 -10.83 13.30
CA ALA A 125 38.95 -11.15 12.00
C ALA A 125 38.15 -12.24 11.25
N ILE A 126 37.65 -13.25 11.97
CA ILE A 126 36.79 -14.30 11.39
C ILE A 126 35.47 -13.70 10.88
N TYR A 127 34.78 -12.90 11.68
CA TYR A 127 33.55 -12.22 11.24
C TYR A 127 33.79 -11.31 10.05
N PHE A 128 34.88 -10.52 10.08
CA PHE A 128 35.24 -9.67 8.95
C PHE A 128 35.40 -10.46 7.65
N ARG A 129 36.09 -11.61 7.70
CA ARG A 129 36.23 -12.51 6.55
C ARG A 129 34.89 -13.07 6.09
N ILE A 130 34.02 -13.50 7.01
CA ILE A 130 32.67 -14.02 6.69
C ILE A 130 31.81 -12.94 6.02
N PHE A 131 31.74 -11.73 6.58
CA PHE A 131 30.96 -10.63 6.00
C PHE A 131 31.53 -10.18 4.65
N LYS A 132 32.87 -10.14 4.50
CA LYS A 132 33.52 -9.86 3.22
C LYS A 132 33.15 -10.92 2.18
N LEU A 133 33.22 -12.21 2.55
CA LEU A 133 32.83 -13.32 1.68
C LEU A 133 31.35 -13.22 1.30
N ARG A 134 30.45 -12.99 2.25
CA ARG A 134 29.02 -12.78 2.00
C ARG A 134 28.79 -11.64 1.01
N LYS A 135 29.49 -10.50 1.17
CA LYS A 135 29.39 -9.35 0.26
C LYS A 135 29.84 -9.70 -1.17
N LEU A 136 30.81 -10.60 -1.32
CA LEU A 136 31.27 -11.08 -2.63
C LEU A 136 30.31 -12.12 -3.24
N ILE A 137 29.77 -13.03 -2.42
CA ILE A 137 28.92 -14.13 -2.88
C ILE A 137 27.48 -13.69 -3.17
N LEU A 138 26.91 -12.78 -2.37
CA LEU A 138 25.51 -12.38 -2.51
C LEU A 138 25.16 -11.88 -3.92
N PRO A 139 25.94 -11.00 -4.57
CA PRO A 139 25.69 -10.60 -5.94
C PRO A 139 25.76 -11.78 -6.92
N LEU A 140 26.65 -12.75 -6.70
CA LEU A 140 26.76 -13.94 -7.55
C LEU A 140 25.53 -14.84 -7.41
N ILE A 141 25.07 -15.11 -6.19
CA ILE A 141 23.85 -15.87 -5.92
C ILE A 141 22.65 -15.16 -6.54
N PHE A 142 22.53 -13.84 -6.32
CA PHE A 142 21.44 -13.05 -6.88
C PHE A 142 21.43 -13.08 -8.40
N ASN A 143 22.57 -12.81 -9.04
CA ASN A 143 22.71 -12.88 -10.50
C ASN A 143 22.43 -14.27 -11.05
N TRP A 144 22.84 -15.33 -10.33
CA TRP A 144 22.52 -16.70 -10.68
C TRP A 144 21.02 -16.99 -10.59
N GLN A 145 20.35 -16.54 -9.53
CA GLN A 145 18.89 -16.66 -9.38
C GLN A 145 18.16 -15.91 -10.50
N VAL A 146 18.57 -14.68 -10.79
CA VAL A 146 18.02 -13.87 -11.90
C VAL A 146 18.19 -14.59 -13.22
N ARG A 147 19.41 -15.05 -13.56
CA ARG A 147 19.68 -15.81 -14.80
C ARG A 147 18.81 -17.07 -14.90
N LYS A 148 18.61 -17.78 -13.81
CA LYS A 148 17.70 -18.95 -13.79
C LYS A 148 16.26 -18.57 -14.10
N CYS A 149 15.76 -17.47 -13.53
CA CYS A 149 14.41 -17.00 -13.80
C CYS A 149 14.25 -16.51 -15.25
N LEU A 150 15.25 -15.81 -15.78
CA LEU A 150 15.26 -15.31 -17.17
C LEU A 150 15.31 -16.45 -18.19
N LYS A 151 16.02 -17.54 -17.90
CA LYS A 151 16.02 -18.74 -18.76
C LYS A 151 14.64 -19.41 -18.81
N ASN A 152 13.84 -19.29 -17.75
CA ASN A 152 12.50 -19.86 -17.65
C ASN A 152 11.45 -18.76 -17.88
N CYS A 153 11.47 -18.16 -19.07
CA CYS A 153 10.49 -17.17 -19.48
C CYS A 153 9.16 -17.85 -19.82
N LYS A 154 8.06 -17.41 -19.21
CA LYS A 154 6.76 -18.07 -19.37
C LYS A 154 6.01 -17.68 -20.63
N ASN A 155 6.19 -16.45 -21.08
CA ASN A 155 5.54 -15.93 -22.25
C ASN A 155 6.55 -15.27 -23.18
N ILE A 156 6.27 -15.35 -24.48
CA ILE A 156 7.05 -14.72 -25.55
C ILE A 156 6.28 -13.50 -26.06
N GLU A 157 4.97 -13.66 -26.21
CA GLU A 157 4.03 -12.62 -26.63
C GLU A 157 3.36 -11.98 -25.40
N ASP A 158 2.96 -10.71 -25.56
CA ASP A 158 2.16 -10.01 -24.58
C ASP A 158 0.72 -10.55 -24.61
N PRO A 159 0.12 -10.93 -23.47
CA PRO A 159 -1.19 -11.58 -23.45
C PRO A 159 -2.35 -10.68 -23.85
N VAL A 160 -2.16 -9.35 -23.91
CA VAL A 160 -3.19 -8.40 -24.30
C VAL A 160 -3.10 -8.08 -25.79
N THR A 161 -1.89 -7.86 -26.29
CA THR A 161 -1.70 -7.51 -27.72
C THR A 161 -1.52 -8.72 -28.63
N LEU A 162 -1.17 -9.88 -28.08
CA LEU A 162 -0.79 -11.10 -28.82
C LEU A 162 0.38 -10.88 -29.79
N GLU A 163 1.17 -9.83 -29.57
CA GLU A 163 2.36 -9.50 -30.33
C GLU A 163 3.60 -9.60 -29.44
N VAL A 164 4.77 -9.70 -30.08
CA VAL A 164 6.05 -9.59 -29.38
C VAL A 164 6.21 -8.16 -28.83
N PRO A 165 6.47 -7.98 -27.52
CA PRO A 165 6.61 -6.66 -26.91
C PRO A 165 7.66 -5.79 -27.61
N LYS A 166 7.27 -4.59 -28.04
CA LYS A 166 8.20 -3.60 -28.63
C LYS A 166 9.08 -2.98 -27.56
N ASN A 167 8.49 -2.68 -26.40
CA ASN A 167 9.17 -2.12 -25.24
C ASN A 167 9.08 -3.12 -24.07
N PRO A 168 9.94 -4.15 -24.02
CA PRO A 168 9.79 -5.28 -23.11
C PRO A 168 10.08 -4.89 -21.65
N VAL A 169 9.11 -5.14 -20.78
CA VAL A 169 9.22 -5.06 -19.32
C VAL A 169 9.24 -6.46 -18.75
N ILE A 170 10.32 -6.79 -18.04
CA ILE A 170 10.57 -8.11 -17.48
C ILE A 170 10.21 -8.13 -15.99
N ILE A 171 9.30 -9.02 -15.61
CA ILE A 171 8.93 -9.29 -14.23
C ILE A 171 9.54 -10.62 -13.80
N ILE A 172 10.36 -10.59 -12.74
CA ILE A 172 11.04 -11.78 -12.21
C ILE A 172 10.28 -12.28 -10.98
N ASP A 173 9.93 -13.56 -10.98
CA ASP A 173 9.39 -14.27 -9.82
C ASP A 173 10.42 -15.25 -9.27
N PHE A 174 11.03 -14.88 -8.13
CA PHE A 174 12.03 -15.71 -7.47
C PHE A 174 11.45 -16.95 -6.79
N ILE A 175 10.18 -16.91 -6.36
CA ILE A 175 9.52 -18.03 -5.69
C ILE A 175 9.28 -19.13 -6.71
N LYS A 176 8.70 -18.76 -7.85
CA LYS A 176 8.40 -19.69 -8.94
C LYS A 176 9.60 -19.96 -9.87
N ARG A 177 10.70 -19.21 -9.70
CA ARG A 177 11.93 -19.29 -10.53
C ARG A 177 11.64 -19.12 -12.02
N MET A 178 10.85 -18.11 -12.35
CA MET A 178 10.44 -17.82 -13.74
C MET A 178 10.36 -16.31 -13.97
N SER A 179 10.22 -15.94 -15.24
CA SER A 179 10.04 -14.55 -15.64
C SER A 179 8.88 -14.39 -16.62
N PHE A 180 8.35 -13.18 -16.66
CA PHE A 180 7.28 -12.77 -17.56
C PHE A 180 7.71 -11.52 -18.31
N VAL A 181 7.33 -11.39 -19.58
CA VAL A 181 7.69 -10.24 -20.42
C VAL A 181 6.43 -9.59 -20.96
N TYR A 182 6.27 -8.29 -20.75
CA TYR A 182 5.09 -7.55 -21.20
C TYR A 182 5.51 -6.33 -22.00
N ASP A 183 4.61 -5.80 -22.82
CA ASP A 183 4.81 -4.48 -23.39
C ASP A 183 4.60 -3.40 -22.31
N ALA A 184 5.50 -2.42 -22.27
CA ALA A 184 5.49 -1.36 -21.28
C ALA A 184 4.16 -0.58 -21.27
N ASN A 185 3.57 -0.34 -22.45
CA ASN A 185 2.31 0.39 -22.55
C ASN A 185 1.14 -0.43 -22.01
N THR A 186 1.07 -1.72 -22.35
CA THR A 186 0.08 -2.66 -21.82
C THR A 186 0.15 -2.70 -20.29
N LEU A 187 1.35 -2.89 -19.76
CA LEU A 187 1.55 -3.02 -18.32
C LEU A 187 1.19 -1.72 -17.58
N LYS A 188 1.62 -0.56 -18.11
CA LYS A 188 1.23 0.75 -17.58
C LYS A 188 -0.29 0.89 -17.51
N LYS A 189 -1.00 0.71 -18.63
CA LYS A 189 -2.46 0.86 -18.69
C LYS A 189 -3.16 -0.09 -17.72
N THR A 190 -2.70 -1.33 -17.63
CA THR A 190 -3.29 -2.32 -16.71
C THR A 190 -3.12 -1.89 -15.25
N ILE A 191 -1.93 -1.44 -14.88
CA ILE A 191 -1.64 -0.94 -13.53
C ILE A 191 -2.49 0.28 -13.23
N GLU A 192 -2.55 1.25 -14.15
CA GLU A 192 -3.36 2.46 -14.01
C GLU A 192 -4.85 2.13 -13.86
N ASN A 193 -5.40 1.24 -14.68
CA ASN A 193 -6.79 0.82 -14.60
C ASN A 193 -7.14 0.18 -13.25
N ARG A 194 -6.20 -0.56 -12.62
CA ARG A 194 -6.43 -1.13 -11.28
C ARG A 194 -6.32 -0.08 -10.18
N LEU A 195 -5.37 0.85 -10.30
CA LEU A 195 -5.21 1.95 -9.33
C LEU A 195 -6.32 3.00 -9.45
N LEU A 196 -6.92 3.17 -10.63
CA LEU A 196 -8.05 4.06 -10.90
C LEU A 196 -9.40 3.34 -10.85
N LEU A 197 -9.43 2.07 -10.42
CA LEU A 197 -10.68 1.33 -10.36
C LEU A 197 -11.66 2.09 -9.46
N SER A 198 -12.88 2.26 -9.95
CA SER A 198 -13.94 2.93 -9.23
C SER A 198 -15.25 2.19 -9.46
N ASP A 199 -16.03 2.05 -8.39
CA ASP A 199 -17.43 1.69 -8.51
C ASP A 199 -18.26 2.98 -8.45
N TYR A 200 -19.03 3.23 -9.50
CA TYR A 200 -19.71 4.51 -9.69
C TYR A 200 -18.73 5.70 -9.60
N MET A 201 -19.05 6.71 -8.78
CA MET A 201 -18.17 7.82 -8.42
C MET A 201 -17.29 7.52 -7.21
N PHE A 202 -17.25 6.30 -6.68
CA PHE A 202 -16.47 5.94 -5.49
C PHE A 202 -15.17 5.24 -5.89
N PRO A 203 -14.00 5.82 -5.54
CA PRO A 203 -12.72 5.20 -5.88
C PRO A 203 -12.50 3.93 -5.04
N GLU A 204 -12.19 2.83 -5.70
CA GLU A 204 -11.87 1.53 -5.11
C GLU A 204 -10.54 1.00 -5.66
N PRO A 205 -9.43 1.72 -5.41
CA PRO A 205 -8.14 1.37 -5.98
C PRO A 205 -7.72 -0.04 -5.53
N ARG A 206 -7.25 -0.86 -6.46
CA ARG A 206 -6.76 -2.22 -6.20
C ARG A 206 -5.27 -2.33 -6.44
N ALA A 207 -4.62 -3.18 -5.65
CA ALA A 207 -3.21 -3.51 -5.85
C ALA A 207 -2.98 -4.02 -7.29
N PRO A 208 -1.93 -3.55 -7.97
CA PRO A 208 -1.57 -4.06 -9.28
C PRO A 208 -1.14 -5.52 -9.23
N VAL A 209 -1.51 -6.28 -10.25
CA VAL A 209 -1.27 -7.73 -10.32
C VAL A 209 -0.53 -8.09 -11.59
N ASN A 210 0.16 -9.23 -11.54
CA ASN A 210 0.67 -9.89 -12.72
C ASN A 210 -0.50 -10.38 -13.58
N LEU A 211 -0.51 -10.03 -14.86
CA LEU A 211 -1.59 -10.38 -15.80
C LEU A 211 -1.81 -11.89 -15.94
N LEU A 212 -0.74 -12.68 -15.93
CA LEU A 212 -0.80 -14.12 -16.15
C LEU A 212 -1.07 -14.92 -14.88
N THR A 213 -0.54 -14.49 -13.73
CA THR A 213 -0.74 -15.22 -12.47
C THR A 213 -1.87 -14.67 -11.61
N ASN A 214 -2.37 -13.46 -11.92
CA ASN A 214 -3.32 -12.69 -11.11
C ASN A 214 -2.87 -12.46 -9.65
N GLU A 215 -1.57 -12.59 -9.38
CA GLU A 215 -0.98 -12.34 -8.06
C GLU A 215 -0.50 -10.90 -7.96
N PRO A 216 -0.62 -10.26 -6.78
CA PRO A 216 -0.12 -8.91 -6.57
C PRO A 216 1.39 -8.85 -6.72
N PHE A 217 1.90 -7.74 -7.26
CA PHE A 217 3.34 -7.54 -7.32
C PHE A 217 3.94 -7.38 -5.93
N THR A 218 5.09 -8.00 -5.71
CA THR A 218 5.95 -7.64 -4.59
C THR A 218 6.50 -6.22 -4.79
N LEU A 219 6.88 -5.54 -3.69
CA LEU A 219 7.47 -4.20 -3.76
C LEU A 219 8.66 -4.12 -4.73
N GLY A 220 9.55 -5.12 -4.68
CA GLY A 220 10.72 -5.18 -5.58
C GLY A 220 10.34 -5.35 -7.05
N GLN A 221 9.34 -6.19 -7.35
CA GLN A 221 8.81 -6.34 -8.70
C GLN A 221 8.19 -5.03 -9.19
N PHE A 222 7.38 -4.38 -8.36
CA PHE A 222 6.72 -3.13 -8.73
C PHE A 222 7.73 -2.00 -8.99
N ILE A 223 8.73 -1.83 -8.13
CA ILE A 223 9.82 -0.86 -8.35
C ILE A 223 10.52 -1.13 -9.69
N SER A 224 10.87 -2.40 -9.95
CA SER A 224 11.52 -2.80 -11.20
C SER A 224 10.66 -2.48 -12.42
N VAL A 225 9.35 -2.73 -12.36
CA VAL A 225 8.40 -2.40 -13.42
C VAL A 225 8.36 -0.90 -13.69
N VAL A 226 8.25 -0.08 -12.64
CA VAL A 226 8.20 1.38 -12.77
C VAL A 226 9.46 1.92 -13.44
N GLU A 227 10.64 1.46 -13.01
CA GLU A 227 11.92 1.90 -13.60
C GLU A 227 12.06 1.46 -15.07
N GLN A 228 11.64 0.24 -15.41
CA GLN A 228 11.66 -0.24 -16.78
C GLN A 228 10.69 0.56 -17.68
N CYS A 229 9.47 0.83 -17.22
CA CYS A 229 8.52 1.68 -17.96
C CYS A 229 9.07 3.08 -18.20
N LYS A 230 9.68 3.69 -17.17
CA LYS A 230 10.33 5.01 -17.30
C LYS A 230 11.46 5.03 -18.31
N LYS A 231 12.28 3.97 -18.36
CA LYS A 231 13.37 3.83 -19.33
C LYS A 231 12.85 3.91 -20.78
N TYR A 232 11.64 3.42 -21.04
CA TYR A 232 10.99 3.50 -22.35
C TYR A 232 10.12 4.75 -22.54
N GLY A 233 10.18 5.73 -21.64
CA GLY A 233 9.39 6.98 -21.72
C GLY A 233 7.95 6.88 -21.20
N TYR A 234 7.53 5.73 -20.68
CA TYR A 234 6.20 5.57 -20.09
C TYR A 234 6.19 5.98 -18.62
N VAL A 235 5.93 7.27 -18.39
CA VAL A 235 5.78 7.85 -17.04
C VAL A 235 4.30 7.87 -16.64
N SER A 236 4.03 7.69 -15.34
CA SER A 236 2.70 7.77 -14.76
C SER A 236 2.77 8.27 -13.32
N TRP A 237 2.02 9.33 -13.02
CA TRP A 237 1.94 9.87 -11.65
C TRP A 237 1.33 8.86 -10.67
N LEU A 238 0.44 7.97 -11.15
CA LEU A 238 -0.18 6.92 -10.33
C LEU A 238 0.87 5.89 -9.92
N MET A 239 1.66 5.42 -10.89
CA MET A 239 2.72 4.46 -10.64
C MET A 239 3.78 5.04 -9.72
N ASP A 240 4.17 6.30 -9.94
CA ASP A 240 5.16 7.01 -9.12
C ASP A 240 4.65 7.30 -7.71
N GLY A 241 3.40 7.74 -7.58
CA GLY A 241 2.76 7.98 -6.28
C GLY A 241 2.61 6.68 -5.49
N TYR A 242 2.19 5.59 -6.14
CA TYR A 242 2.06 4.28 -5.50
C TYR A 242 3.44 3.72 -5.09
N LYS A 243 4.47 3.89 -5.93
CA LYS A 243 5.86 3.53 -5.61
C LYS A 243 6.37 4.33 -4.41
N GLY A 244 6.12 5.64 -4.38
CA GLY A 244 6.54 6.54 -3.30
C GLY A 244 5.93 6.19 -1.94
N LEU A 245 4.81 5.46 -1.94
CA LEU A 245 4.12 4.96 -0.76
C LEU A 245 4.37 3.46 -0.52
N ASN A 246 5.54 2.96 -0.95
CA ASN A 246 6.00 1.59 -0.75
C ASN A 246 5.03 0.52 -1.29
N ALA A 247 4.30 0.82 -2.36
CA ALA A 247 3.27 -0.04 -2.92
C ALA A 247 2.18 -0.46 -1.89
N ASP A 248 1.89 0.38 -0.91
CA ASP A 248 0.78 0.18 0.02
C ASP A 248 -0.50 0.84 -0.54
N ILE A 249 -1.51 0.02 -0.82
CA ILE A 249 -2.77 0.48 -1.43
C ILE A 249 -3.61 1.33 -0.48
N GLN A 250 -3.52 1.09 0.83
CA GLN A 250 -4.27 1.83 1.84
C GLN A 250 -3.68 3.23 1.98
N LEU A 251 -2.35 3.33 2.10
CA LEU A 251 -1.65 4.61 2.14
C LEU A 251 -1.87 5.39 0.84
N PHE A 252 -1.79 4.72 -0.31
CA PHE A 252 -2.05 5.34 -1.60
C PHE A 252 -3.46 5.91 -1.73
N SER A 253 -4.47 5.14 -1.35
CA SER A 253 -5.87 5.57 -1.34
C SER A 253 -6.08 6.76 -0.41
N PHE A 254 -5.50 6.72 0.79
CA PHE A 254 -5.60 7.80 1.76
C PHE A 254 -4.96 9.11 1.26
N HIS A 255 -3.71 9.05 0.79
CA HIS A 255 -2.97 10.24 0.34
C HIS A 255 -3.50 10.83 -0.97
N ASN A 256 -4.11 10.02 -1.84
CA ASN A 256 -4.62 10.47 -3.14
C ASN A 256 -6.15 10.51 -3.20
N LYS A 257 -6.85 10.46 -2.05
CA LYS A 257 -8.31 10.34 -1.96
C LYS A 257 -9.05 11.30 -2.90
N GLN A 258 -8.74 12.59 -2.82
CA GLN A 258 -9.40 13.63 -3.62
C GLN A 258 -9.13 13.46 -5.13
N LYS A 259 -7.88 13.19 -5.53
CA LYS A 259 -7.51 12.97 -6.94
C LYS A 259 -8.20 11.73 -7.51
N LEU A 260 -8.20 10.64 -6.76
CA LEU A 260 -8.88 9.40 -7.15
C LEU A 260 -10.39 9.60 -7.28
N LYS A 261 -11.00 10.37 -6.37
CA LYS A 261 -12.42 10.71 -6.41
C LYS A 261 -12.77 11.53 -7.65
N ILE A 262 -11.95 12.52 -7.99
CA ILE A 262 -12.12 13.32 -9.22
C ILE A 262 -12.00 12.44 -10.48
N GLU A 263 -11.01 11.54 -10.53
CA GLU A 263 -10.85 10.63 -11.66
C GLU A 263 -12.00 9.60 -11.75
N ALA A 264 -12.53 9.14 -10.61
CA ALA A 264 -13.71 8.29 -10.56
C ALA A 264 -14.94 9.02 -11.13
N ILE A 265 -15.17 10.29 -10.76
CA ILE A 265 -16.25 11.12 -11.31
C ILE A 265 -16.06 11.28 -12.82
N LYS A 266 -14.87 11.66 -13.28
CA LYS A 266 -14.58 11.80 -14.72
C LYS A 266 -14.83 10.51 -15.50
N THR A 267 -14.44 9.36 -14.93
CA THR A 267 -14.61 8.05 -15.56
C THR A 267 -16.07 7.63 -15.59
N PHE A 268 -16.82 7.90 -14.52
CA PHE A 268 -18.26 7.67 -14.46
C PHE A 268 -18.99 8.41 -15.59
N PHE A 269 -18.77 9.72 -15.72
CA PHE A 269 -19.40 10.57 -16.74
C PHE A 269 -18.91 10.35 -18.20
N LYS A 270 -17.99 9.41 -18.43
CA LYS A 270 -17.64 8.94 -19.78
C LYS A 270 -18.49 7.76 -20.25
N ARG A 271 -19.31 7.18 -19.37
CA ARG A 271 -20.22 6.07 -19.69
C ARG A 271 -21.40 6.56 -20.53
N ASP A 272 -22.12 5.61 -21.11
CA ASP A 272 -23.35 5.88 -21.87
C ASP A 272 -24.38 6.66 -21.01
N PRO A 273 -25.06 7.68 -21.57
CA PRO A 273 -26.12 8.45 -20.91
C PRO A 273 -27.16 7.61 -20.15
N VAL A 274 -27.46 6.38 -20.60
CA VAL A 274 -28.39 5.47 -19.90
C VAL A 274 -27.91 5.15 -18.48
N TYR A 275 -26.62 4.91 -18.29
CA TYR A 275 -26.04 4.64 -16.95
C TYR A 275 -25.94 5.89 -16.08
N LEU A 276 -25.97 7.07 -16.69
CA LEU A 276 -25.88 8.36 -15.99
C LEU A 276 -27.26 8.88 -15.56
N ARG A 277 -28.33 8.32 -16.13
CA ARG A 277 -29.69 8.84 -16.04
C ARG A 277 -30.11 9.17 -14.61
N GLU A 278 -29.99 8.24 -13.69
CA GLU A 278 -30.41 8.42 -12.29
C GLU A 278 -29.73 9.65 -11.66
N VAL A 279 -28.40 9.72 -11.74
CA VAL A 279 -27.62 10.87 -11.23
C VAL A 279 -28.04 12.18 -11.86
N VAL A 280 -28.10 12.19 -13.19
CA VAL A 280 -28.24 13.42 -13.97
C VAL A 280 -29.65 13.97 -13.82
N ILE A 281 -30.66 13.09 -13.77
CA ILE A 281 -32.06 13.47 -13.57
C ILE A 281 -32.33 13.84 -12.11
N ASP A 282 -31.77 13.14 -11.13
CA ASP A 282 -31.90 13.53 -9.73
C ASP A 282 -31.29 14.91 -9.47
N TYR A 283 -30.10 15.16 -10.03
CA TYR A 283 -29.47 16.47 -9.96
C TYR A 283 -30.28 17.54 -10.70
N PHE A 284 -30.81 17.22 -11.88
CA PHE A 284 -31.72 18.11 -12.61
C PHE A 284 -32.96 18.47 -11.81
N ASN A 285 -33.64 17.48 -11.20
CA ASN A 285 -34.84 17.74 -10.41
C ASN A 285 -34.53 18.63 -9.21
N LEU A 286 -33.43 18.38 -8.50
CA LEU A 286 -33.00 19.21 -7.38
C LEU A 286 -32.79 20.67 -7.79
N GLU A 287 -32.04 20.92 -8.88
CA GLU A 287 -31.83 22.29 -9.33
C GLU A 287 -33.11 22.89 -9.92
N ALA A 288 -33.88 22.13 -10.69
CA ALA A 288 -35.15 22.61 -11.25
C ALA A 288 -36.20 22.91 -10.17
N ASP A 289 -36.13 22.27 -9.00
CA ASP A 289 -36.92 22.63 -7.82
C ASP A 289 -36.41 23.93 -7.19
N ASN A 290 -35.09 24.11 -7.05
CA ASN A 290 -34.50 25.35 -6.52
C ASN A 290 -34.82 26.59 -7.37
N TYR A 291 -35.00 26.42 -8.68
CA TYR A 291 -35.33 27.49 -9.63
C TYR A 291 -36.84 27.56 -9.97
N ASP A 292 -37.70 26.84 -9.25
CA ASP A 292 -39.15 26.82 -9.45
C ASP A 292 -39.59 26.51 -10.90
N LEU A 293 -38.85 25.63 -11.59
CA LEU A 293 -39.15 25.28 -12.97
C LEU A 293 -40.51 24.55 -13.06
N PRO A 294 -41.41 24.91 -13.99
CA PRO A 294 -42.72 24.27 -14.00
C PRO A 294 -42.66 22.79 -14.40
N ILE A 295 -43.60 22.01 -13.86
CA ILE A 295 -43.61 20.54 -13.92
C ILE A 295 -43.59 20.02 -15.37
N LEU A 296 -44.27 20.72 -16.29
CA LEU A 296 -44.31 20.32 -17.70
C LEU A 296 -42.93 20.40 -18.37
N GLN A 297 -42.14 21.44 -18.07
CA GLN A 297 -40.79 21.61 -18.60
C GLN A 297 -39.85 20.56 -18.02
N LYS A 298 -39.99 20.21 -16.74
CA LYS A 298 -39.26 19.10 -16.12
C LYS A 298 -39.52 17.79 -16.85
N HIS A 299 -40.80 17.43 -17.04
CA HIS A 299 -41.17 16.22 -17.77
C HIS A 299 -40.67 16.22 -19.23
N ARG A 300 -40.75 17.35 -19.93
CA ARG A 300 -40.26 17.45 -21.30
C ARG A 300 -38.75 17.25 -21.38
N PHE A 301 -37.99 17.83 -20.45
CA PHE A 301 -36.55 17.61 -20.38
C PHE A 301 -36.22 16.13 -20.12
N ILE A 302 -36.86 15.50 -19.13
CA ILE A 302 -36.66 14.07 -18.81
C ILE A 302 -37.01 13.18 -20.00
N ASN A 303 -38.17 13.41 -20.65
CA ASN A 303 -38.54 12.65 -21.83
C ASN A 303 -37.57 12.87 -22.99
N THR A 304 -37.04 14.09 -23.15
CA THR A 304 -36.01 14.37 -24.16
C THR A 304 -34.70 13.66 -23.82
N TYR A 305 -34.32 13.59 -22.54
CA TYR A 305 -33.16 12.82 -22.08
C TYR A 305 -33.28 11.35 -22.45
N ASP A 306 -34.46 10.77 -22.22
CA ASP A 306 -34.73 9.36 -22.48
C ASP A 306 -34.85 9.03 -23.97
N THR A 307 -35.38 9.95 -24.79
CA THR A 307 -35.63 9.71 -26.21
C THR A 307 -34.50 10.16 -27.14
N ASN A 308 -33.79 11.24 -26.79
CA ASN A 308 -32.78 11.88 -27.64
C ASN A 308 -31.58 12.38 -26.80
N PRO A 309 -30.81 11.48 -26.17
CA PRO A 309 -29.68 11.85 -25.30
C PRO A 309 -28.59 12.65 -26.01
N ASP A 310 -28.49 12.55 -27.34
CA ASP A 310 -27.48 13.23 -28.16
C ASP A 310 -27.75 14.74 -28.37
N ARG A 311 -28.89 15.27 -27.90
CA ARG A 311 -29.14 16.70 -28.04
C ARG A 311 -28.11 17.52 -27.26
N LEU A 312 -27.65 18.60 -27.87
CA LEU A 312 -26.65 19.51 -27.30
C LEU A 312 -27.00 19.97 -25.87
N ILE A 313 -28.28 20.23 -25.59
CA ILE A 313 -28.73 20.67 -24.27
C ILE A 313 -28.54 19.60 -23.19
N ILE A 314 -28.71 18.32 -23.53
CA ILE A 314 -28.50 17.20 -22.62
C ILE A 314 -27.01 16.99 -22.38
N HIS A 315 -26.18 17.02 -23.43
CA HIS A 315 -24.73 16.95 -23.27
C HIS A 315 -24.18 18.10 -22.42
N LYS A 316 -24.69 19.33 -22.63
CA LYS A 316 -24.34 20.48 -21.78
C LYS A 316 -24.74 20.24 -20.32
N TRP A 317 -25.95 19.76 -20.08
CA TRP A 317 -26.41 19.44 -18.73
C TRP A 317 -25.56 18.36 -18.06
N ILE A 318 -25.28 17.24 -18.74
CA ILE A 318 -24.38 16.18 -18.26
C ILE A 318 -22.99 16.75 -17.91
N GLY A 319 -22.46 17.63 -18.77
CA GLY A 319 -21.20 18.33 -18.54
C GLY A 319 -21.22 19.18 -17.27
N LEU A 320 -22.29 19.93 -17.03
CA LEU A 320 -22.47 20.75 -15.83
C LEU A 320 -22.65 19.91 -14.57
N THR A 321 -23.41 18.81 -14.65
CA THR A 321 -23.54 17.86 -13.54
C THR A 321 -22.16 17.31 -13.14
N ARG A 322 -21.34 16.92 -14.13
CA ARG A 322 -19.95 16.48 -13.89
C ARG A 322 -19.10 17.58 -13.24
N GLU A 323 -19.16 18.81 -13.76
CA GLU A 323 -18.43 19.96 -13.21
C GLU A 323 -18.84 20.26 -11.77
N TYR A 324 -20.15 20.19 -11.46
CA TYR A 324 -20.67 20.36 -10.10
C TYR A 324 -20.07 19.33 -9.13
N TYR A 325 -20.12 18.03 -9.47
CA TYR A 325 -19.57 17.00 -8.58
C TYR A 325 -18.05 17.13 -8.38
N ILE A 326 -17.30 17.57 -9.41
CA ILE A 326 -15.87 17.86 -9.28
C ILE A 326 -15.64 19.07 -8.38
N ALA A 327 -16.36 20.18 -8.61
CA ALA A 327 -16.24 21.40 -7.81
C ALA A 327 -16.60 21.15 -6.33
N LYS A 328 -17.61 20.32 -6.09
CA LYS A 328 -18.01 19.87 -4.75
C LYS A 328 -16.92 19.06 -4.04
N GLU A 329 -16.24 18.15 -4.76
CA GLU A 329 -15.12 17.40 -4.18
C GLU A 329 -13.88 18.27 -3.93
N LEU A 330 -13.66 19.30 -4.74
CA LEU A 330 -12.60 20.27 -4.54
C LEU A 330 -12.87 21.22 -3.35
N ASN A 331 -14.13 21.41 -2.98
CA ASN A 331 -14.57 22.40 -1.99
C ASN A 331 -14.10 23.83 -2.32
N GLU A 332 -14.03 24.18 -3.60
CA GLU A 332 -13.63 25.51 -4.05
C GLU A 332 -14.87 26.38 -4.32
N PRO A 333 -15.16 27.41 -3.50
CA PRO A 333 -16.38 28.20 -3.63
C PRO A 333 -16.50 28.90 -4.99
N LYS A 334 -15.37 29.35 -5.55
CA LYS A 334 -15.34 30.03 -6.86
C LYS A 334 -15.78 29.11 -8.00
N LEU A 335 -15.36 27.85 -7.96
CA LEU A 335 -15.78 26.86 -8.96
C LEU A 335 -17.26 26.54 -8.81
N LEU A 336 -17.75 26.40 -7.57
CA LEU A 336 -19.16 26.15 -7.30
C LEU A 336 -20.05 27.30 -7.77
N MET A 337 -19.67 28.55 -7.51
CA MET A 337 -20.37 29.74 -8.01
C MET A 337 -20.40 29.76 -9.54
N GLY A 338 -19.23 29.58 -10.19
CA GLY A 338 -19.17 29.58 -11.65
C GLY A 338 -19.94 28.43 -12.31
N VAL A 339 -20.13 27.29 -11.63
CA VAL A 339 -21.02 26.22 -12.09
C VAL A 339 -22.48 26.60 -11.86
N SER A 340 -22.81 27.23 -10.73
CA SER A 340 -24.17 27.72 -10.44
C SER A 340 -24.66 28.72 -11.49
N ASP A 341 -23.82 29.69 -11.87
CA ASP A 341 -24.17 30.70 -12.89
C ASP A 341 -24.50 30.02 -14.23
N LYS A 342 -23.69 29.03 -14.65
CA LYS A 342 -23.95 28.25 -15.87
C LYS A 342 -25.21 27.39 -15.78
N ILE A 343 -25.57 26.94 -14.58
CA ILE A 343 -26.79 26.16 -14.33
C ILE A 343 -28.02 27.06 -14.49
N GLU A 344 -27.98 28.27 -13.96
CA GLU A 344 -29.05 29.26 -14.19
C GLU A 344 -29.24 29.52 -15.69
N ASP A 345 -28.15 29.75 -16.42
CA ASP A 345 -28.18 29.97 -17.87
C ASP A 345 -28.81 28.80 -18.62
N ILE A 346 -28.42 27.55 -18.33
CA ILE A 346 -28.95 26.39 -19.04
C ILE A 346 -30.41 26.11 -18.65
N LEU A 347 -30.81 26.34 -17.39
CA LEU A 347 -32.20 26.20 -16.96
C LEU A 347 -33.10 27.22 -17.65
N ASN A 348 -32.62 28.46 -17.83
CA ASN A 348 -33.31 29.48 -18.62
C ASN A 348 -33.47 29.06 -20.10
N VAL A 349 -32.46 28.39 -20.68
CA VAL A 349 -32.56 27.83 -22.04
C VAL A 349 -33.56 26.68 -22.09
N ILE A 350 -33.53 25.76 -21.12
CA ILE A 350 -34.49 24.64 -20.99
C ILE A 350 -35.91 25.20 -20.91
N TYR A 351 -36.15 26.17 -20.03
CA TYR A 351 -37.43 26.83 -19.88
C TYR A 351 -37.95 27.39 -21.22
N LYS A 352 -37.14 28.19 -21.91
CA LYS A 352 -37.51 28.80 -23.20
C LYS A 352 -37.76 27.75 -24.29
N GLN A 353 -36.88 26.75 -24.40
CA GLN A 353 -36.96 25.72 -25.43
C GLN A 353 -38.19 24.82 -25.27
N PHE A 354 -38.54 24.48 -24.03
CA PHE A 354 -39.68 23.61 -23.72
C PHE A 354 -40.98 24.36 -23.42
N MET A 355 -41.01 25.71 -23.49
CA MET A 355 -42.24 26.49 -23.41
C MET A 355 -43.07 26.40 -24.70
N PHE A 356 -42.45 26.59 -25.87
CA PHE A 356 -43.15 26.78 -27.15
C PHE A 356 -43.51 25.50 -27.92
N THR A 357 -43.26 24.32 -27.35
CA THR A 357 -43.47 23.04 -28.05
C THR A 357 -44.93 22.55 -28.07
N PHE A 358 -45.92 23.44 -27.94
CA PHE A 358 -47.34 23.07 -27.82
C PHE A 358 -48.19 23.21 -29.10
N GLU A 359 -47.62 23.54 -30.26
CA GLU A 359 -48.45 23.91 -31.44
C GLU A 359 -48.32 23.03 -32.69
N ARG A 360 -47.95 21.75 -32.60
CA ARG A 360 -48.11 20.83 -33.74
C ARG A 360 -48.57 19.44 -33.35
#